data_AF-A0A4Q3J8M2-F1
#
_entry.id   AF-A0A4Q3J8M2-F1
#
_cell.length_a   1.000
_cell.length_b   1.000
_cell.length_c   1.000
_cell.angle_alpha   90.00
_cell.angle_beta   90.00
_cell.angle_gamma   90.00
#
_symmetry.space_group_name_H-M   'P 1'
#
loop_
_entity.id
_entity.type
_entity.pdbx_description
1 polymer ?
#
loop_
_entity_poly.entity_id
_entity_poly.type
_entity_poly.pdbx_seq_one_letter_code
_entity_poly.pdbx_strand_id
1 'polypeptide(L)' 'MSGSGRGLGNVMARKLAAKGADIVVHDLSWDSTSQYGEAGNLGDVIKQIEGLGVRCMGVTGNIGDRDAVANMR' A
#
# COMPACT_ATOMS: atom_id res chain seq x y z
N MET A 1 5.94 2.02 1.81
CA MET A 1 6.70 1.25 0.80
C MET A 1 6.08 1.51 -0.57
N SER A 2 6.89 1.67 -1.62
CA SER A 2 6.42 1.97 -2.98
C SER A 2 6.07 0.71 -3.76
N GLY A 3 4.88 0.66 -4.37
CA GLY A 3 4.40 -0.50 -5.13
C GLY A 3 3.91 -1.65 -4.24
N SER A 4 3.52 -1.36 -3.00
CA SER A 4 3.12 -2.37 -2.00
C SER A 4 1.68 -2.82 -2.10
N GLY A 5 0.90 -2.28 -3.04
CA GLY A 5 -0.36 -2.88 -3.45
C GLY A 5 -0.19 -4.27 -4.08
N ARG A 6 1.05 -4.64 -4.46
CA ARG A 6 1.35 -5.83 -5.25
C ARG A 6 2.64 -6.59 -4.91
N GLY A 7 2.71 -7.84 -5.34
CA GLY A 7 3.88 -8.70 -5.40
C GLY A 7 4.69 -8.79 -4.11
N LEU A 8 6.03 -8.74 -4.24
CA LEU A 8 6.97 -8.76 -3.10
C LEU A 8 6.74 -7.61 -2.12
N GLY A 9 6.25 -6.45 -2.59
CA GLY A 9 5.95 -5.30 -1.74
C GLY A 9 4.82 -5.60 -0.75
N ASN A 10 3.77 -6.28 -1.20
CA ASN A 10 2.65 -6.70 -0.34
C ASN A 10 3.09 -7.78 0.67
N VAL A 11 3.87 -8.77 0.23
CA VAL A 11 4.42 -9.81 1.12
C VAL A 11 5.27 -9.21 2.23
N MET A 12 6.13 -8.25 1.89
CA MET A 12 6.95 -7.55 2.88
C MET A 12 6.10 -6.67 3.81
N ALA A 13 5.05 -6.03 3.29
CA ALA A 13 4.14 -5.20 4.08
C ALA A 13 3.46 -6.02 5.17
N ARG A 14 2.94 -7.19 4.81
CA ARG A 14 2.33 -8.13 5.75
C ARG A 14 3.31 -8.68 6.76
N LYS A 15 4.54 -9.00 6.34
CA LYS A 15 5.57 -9.53 7.25
C LYS A 15 6.03 -8.50 8.27
N LEU A 16 6.07 -7.22 7.89
CA LEU A 16 6.35 -6.11 8.80
C LEU A 16 5.14 -5.81 9.70
N ALA A 17 3.93 -5.81 9.16
CA ALA A 17 2.69 -5.65 9.92
C ALA A 17 2.53 -6.73 11.00
N ALA A 18 2.81 -7.99 10.67
CA ALA A 18 2.79 -9.11 11.61
C ALA A 18 3.81 -8.97 12.75
N LYS A 19 4.80 -8.07 12.62
CA LYS A 19 5.76 -7.72 13.68
C LYS A 19 5.37 -6.46 14.46
N GLY A 20 4.18 -5.90 14.20
CA GLY A 20 3.66 -4.71 14.88
C GLY A 20 4.06 -3.38 14.23
N ALA A 21 4.60 -3.39 13.01
CA ALA A 21 4.94 -2.16 12.31
C ALA A 21 3.69 -1.53 11.65
N ASP A 22 3.51 -0.23 11.83
CA ASP A 22 2.53 0.53 11.05
C ASP A 22 2.98 0.64 9.60
N ILE A 23 2.03 0.51 8.67
CA ILE A 23 2.33 0.38 7.24
C ILE A 23 1.72 1.53 6.45
N VAL A 24 2.52 2.11 5.54
CA VAL A 24 2.01 2.95 4.46
C VAL A 24 2.18 2.23 3.13
N VAL A 25 1.06 1.96 2.46
CA VAL A 25 1.00 1.30 1.16
C VAL A 25 0.86 2.38 0.09
N HIS A 26 1.83 2.46 -0.81
CA HIS A 26 1.77 3.40 -1.92
C HIS A 26 1.55 2.69 -3.26
N ASP A 27 0.65 3.21 -4.09
CA ASP A 27 0.47 2.81 -5.49
C ASP A 27 0.22 3.99 -6.44
N LEU A 28 0.28 3.76 -7.75
CA LEU A 28 0.05 4.83 -8.75
C LEU A 28 -1.40 5.31 -8.76
N SER A 29 -2.35 4.39 -8.58
CA SER A 29 -3.78 4.71 -8.52
C SER A 29 -4.51 3.77 -7.57
N TRP A 30 -5.71 4.16 -7.14
CA TRP A 30 -6.50 3.40 -6.17
C TRP A 30 -6.94 2.03 -6.69
N ASP A 31 -7.19 1.92 -8.00
CA ASP A 31 -7.69 0.71 -8.65
C ASP A 31 -6.58 -0.12 -9.31
N SER A 32 -5.32 0.34 -9.24
CA SER A 32 -4.18 -0.35 -9.86
C SER A 32 -4.02 -1.78 -9.36
N THR A 33 -4.39 -2.08 -8.11
CA THR A 33 -4.29 -3.44 -7.55
C THR A 33 -5.24 -4.44 -8.21
N SER A 34 -6.39 -3.96 -8.70
CA SER A 34 -7.41 -4.79 -9.36
C SER A 34 -6.89 -5.38 -10.67
N GLN A 35 -6.06 -4.64 -11.39
CA GLN A 35 -5.47 -5.05 -12.67
C GLN A 35 -4.49 -6.22 -12.52
N TYR A 36 -3.98 -6.45 -11.31
CA TYR A 36 -3.02 -7.51 -10.99
C TYR A 36 -3.66 -8.69 -10.22
N GLY A 37 -4.97 -8.62 -9.93
CA GLY A 37 -5.71 -9.71 -9.29
C GLY A 37 -5.38 -9.96 -7.81
N GLU A 38 -4.62 -9.07 -7.17
CA GLU A 38 -4.18 -9.24 -5.78
C GLU A 38 -5.14 -8.65 -4.75
N ALA A 39 -5.90 -7.62 -5.14
CA ALA A 39 -6.98 -7.03 -4.34
C ALA A 39 -7.89 -6.16 -5.23
N GLY A 40 -9.17 -6.04 -4.88
CA GLY A 40 -10.15 -5.29 -5.66
C GLY A 40 -9.82 -3.79 -5.78
N ASN A 41 -9.13 -3.23 -4.80
CA ASN A 41 -8.57 -1.89 -4.82
C ASN A 41 -7.56 -1.73 -3.65
N LEU A 42 -6.90 -0.58 -3.57
CA LEU A 42 -5.95 -0.27 -2.50
C LEU A 42 -6.59 -0.31 -1.10
N GLY A 43 -7.87 0.04 -1.00
CA GLY A 43 -8.65 -0.04 0.24
C GLY A 43 -8.77 -1.45 0.81
N ASP A 44 -8.90 -2.46 -0.06
CA ASP A 44 -8.95 -3.86 0.37
C ASP A 44 -7.59 -4.30 0.94
N VAL A 45 -6.48 -3.84 0.36
CA VAL A 45 -5.12 -4.09 0.88
C VAL A 45 -4.95 -3.45 2.25
N ILE A 46 -5.40 -2.21 2.44
CA ILE A 46 -5.36 -1.51 3.73
C ILE A 46 -6.11 -2.32 4.78
N LYS A 47 -7.37 -2.70 4.53
CA LYS A 47 -8.19 -3.48 5.47
C LYS A 47 -7.54 -4.81 5.85
N GLN A 48 -6.92 -5.49 4.88
CA GLN A 48 -6.22 -6.75 5.13
C GLN A 48 -4.99 -6.59 6.03
N ILE A 49 -4.30 -5.44 5.95
CA ILE A 49 -3.16 -5.12 6.81
C ILE A 49 -3.63 -4.64 8.19
N GLU A 50 -4.67 -3.81 8.27
CA GLU A 50 -5.28 -3.40 9.54
C GLU A 50 -5.83 -4.59 10.32
N GLY A 51 -6.35 -5.61 9.63
CA GLY A 51 -6.76 -6.87 10.24
C GLY A 51 -5.63 -7.64 10.96
N LEU A 52 -4.36 -7.25 10.76
CA LEU A 52 -3.22 -7.78 11.51
C LEU A 52 -2.94 -7.01 12.82
N GLY A 53 -3.77 -6.01 13.16
CA GLY A 53 -3.68 -5.26 14.42
C GLY A 53 -2.72 -4.07 14.39
N VAL A 54 -2.35 -3.58 13.20
CA VAL A 54 -1.50 -2.39 13.01
C VAL A 54 -2.26 -1.30 12.27
N ARG A 55 -1.76 -0.06 12.30
CA ARG A 55 -2.33 1.03 11.49
C ARG A 55 -1.84 0.92 10.07
N CYS A 56 -2.73 1.13 9.10
CA CYS A 56 -2.37 1.14 7.69
C CYS A 56 -2.94 2.37 6.98
N MET A 57 -2.16 2.99 6.10
CA MET A 57 -2.60 4.10 5.26
C MET A 57 -2.23 3.86 3.81
N GLY A 58 -3.17 4.16 2.90
CA GLY A 58 -2.94 4.14 1.47
C GLY A 58 -2.57 5.52 0.95
N VAL A 59 -1.54 5.60 0.11
CA VAL A 59 -1.14 6.83 -0.56
C VAL A 59 -1.09 6.56 -2.06
N THR A 60 -1.63 7.46 -2.86
CA THR A 60 -1.57 7.35 -4.32
C THR A 60 -0.72 8.44 -4.94
N GLY A 61 -0.04 8.11 -6.03
CA GLY A 61 0.59 9.09 -6.91
C GLY A 61 1.87 8.57 -7.57
N ASN A 62 2.52 9.44 -8.35
CA ASN A 62 3.73 9.08 -9.04
C ASN A 62 4.97 9.46 -8.21
N ILE A 63 5.71 8.45 -7.73
CA ILE A 63 6.96 8.66 -6.97
C ILE A 63 8.09 9.26 -7.83
N GLY A 64 8.03 9.11 -9.17
CA GLY A 64 8.98 9.74 -10.08
C GLY A 64 8.80 11.24 -10.21
N ASP A 65 7.66 11.78 -9.75
CA ASP A 65 7.37 13.20 -9.71
C ASP A 65 7.66 13.74 -8.31
N ARG A 66 8.73 14.53 -8.20
CA ARG A 66 9.23 15.06 -6.94
C ARG A 66 8.22 15.99 -6.26
N ASP A 67 7.43 16.73 -7.04
CA ASP A 67 6.41 17.62 -6.53
C ASP A 67 5.18 16.83 -6.08
N ALA A 68 4.84 15.73 -6.76
CA ALA A 68 3.81 14.81 -6.31
C ALA A 68 4.18 14.13 -4.97
N VAL A 69 5.44 13.70 -4.80
CA VAL A 69 5.92 13.10 -3.54
C VAL A 69 5.83 14.06 -2.36
N ALA A 70 6.10 15.35 -2.56
CA ALA A 70 5.98 16.36 -1.51
C ALA A 70 4.52 16.60 -1.06
N ASN A 71 3.56 16.29 -1.92
CA ASN A 71 2.13 16.51 -1.70
C ASN A 71 1.35 15.22 -1.34
N MET A 72 2.00 14.07 -1.38
CA MET A 72 1.45 12.81 -0.87
C MET A 72 1.20 12.92 0.64
N ARG A 73 -0.07 12.90 1.05
CA ARG A 73 -0.52 12.94 2.44
C ARG A 73 -1.45 11.79 2.74
#